data_AF-A0A9D9Y4A4-F1
#
_entry.id   AF-A0A9D9Y4A4-F1
#
_cell.length_a   1.000
_cell.length_b   1.000
_cell.length_c   1.000
_cell.angle_alpha   90.00
_cell.angle_beta   90.00
_cell.angle_gamma   90.00
#
_symmetry.space_group_name_H-M   'P 1'
#
loop_
_entity.id
_entity.type
_entity.pdbx_description
1 polymer ?
#
loop_
_entity_poly.entity_id
_entity_poly.type
_entity_poly.pdbx_seq_one_letter_code
_entity_poly.pdbx_strand_id
1 'polypeptide(L)' 'MSQGFDSDICRQLGKKAIPNYILLDPEGRIMLENAPGPSDPNLTLVLDRLLKGKK' A
#
# COMPACT_ATOMS: atom_id res chain seq x y z
N MET A 1 24.24 -1.98 4.98
CA MET A 1 23.02 -2.04 4.17
C MET A 1 21.82 -2.41 5.05
N SER A 2 21.33 -1.48 5.88
CA SER A 2 20.22 -1.76 6.82
C SER A 2 19.47 -0.53 7.35
N GLN A 3 20.06 0.68 7.26
CA GLN A 3 19.48 1.90 7.85
C GLN A 3 18.08 2.27 7.31
N GLY A 4 17.69 1.81 6.11
CA GLY A 4 16.38 2.10 5.55
C GLY A 4 15.22 1.49 6.34
N PHE A 5 15.38 0.25 6.83
CA PHE A 5 14.36 -0.42 7.66
C PHE A 5 14.29 0.15 9.09
N ASP A 6 15.31 0.89 9.50
CA ASP A 6 15.37 1.62 10.78
C ASP A 6 14.71 3.00 10.71
N SER A 7 14.16 3.40 9.57
CA SER A 7 13.43 4.67 9.47
C SER A 7 12.14 4.65 10.30
N ASP A 8 11.73 5.81 10.81
CA ASP A 8 10.50 5.94 11.59
C ASP A 8 9.26 5.49 10.81
N ILE A 9 9.26 5.72 9.49
CA ILE A 9 8.17 5.27 8.62
C ILE A 9 8.13 3.75 8.49
N CYS A 10 9.27 3.07 8.34
CA CYS A 10 9.31 1.60 8.30
C CYS A 10 8.90 0.98 9.63
N ARG A 11 9.27 1.58 10.76
CA ARG A 11 8.84 1.13 12.10
C ARG A 11 7.35 1.33 12.32
N GLN A 12 6.82 2.51 12.01
CA GLN A 12 5.39 2.82 12.15
C GLN A 12 4.51 1.91 11.27
N LEU A 13 4.98 1.59 10.06
CA LEU A 13 4.27 0.71 9.12
C LEU A 13 4.62 -0.78 9.29
N GLY A 14 5.46 -1.13 10.27
CA GLY A 14 5.87 -2.52 10.55
C GLY A 14 6.59 -3.23 9.39
N LYS A 15 7.22 -2.50 8.46
CA LYS A 15 7.80 -3.07 7.23
C LYS A 15 9.23 -3.55 7.45
N LYS A 16 9.47 -4.83 7.13
CA LYS A 16 10.76 -5.53 7.34
C LYS A 16 11.38 -6.09 6.06
N ALA A 17 10.74 -5.88 4.90
CA ALA A 17 11.18 -6.39 3.60
C ALA A 17 10.77 -5.42 2.47
N ILE A 18 11.28 -5.65 1.26
CA ILE A 18 10.87 -4.94 0.03
C ILE A 18 10.70 -5.96 -1.12
N PRO A 19 9.87 -5.65 -2.13
CA PRO A 19 8.98 -4.48 -2.24
C PRO A 19 7.73 -4.62 -1.35
N ASN A 20 7.19 -3.47 -0.91
CA ASN A 20 5.92 -3.36 -0.17
C ASN A 20 5.08 -2.26 -0.81
N TYR A 21 3.78 -2.52 -0.97
CA TYR A 21 2.84 -1.58 -1.58
C TYR A 21 1.71 -1.28 -0.61
N ILE A 22 1.31 -0.01 -0.53
CA ILE A 22 0.26 0.48 0.36
C ILE A 22 -0.72 1.29 -0.49
N LEU A 23 -2.01 1.09 -0.28
CA LEU A 23 -3.06 1.90 -0.88
C LEU A 23 -3.57 2.92 0.12
N LEU A 24 -3.58 4.19 -0.28
CA LEU A 24 -4.08 5.32 0.50
C LEU A 24 -5.35 5.88 -0.16
N ASP A 25 -6.25 6.43 0.65
CA ASP A 25 -7.36 7.25 0.17
C ASP A 25 -6.92 8.72 -0.03
N PRO A 26 -7.76 9.58 -0.65
CA PRO A 26 -7.44 11.00 -0.84
C PRO A 26 -7.27 11.80 0.47
N GLU A 27 -7.78 11.30 1.60
CA GLU A 27 -7.63 11.90 2.92
C GLU A 27 -6.34 11.43 3.63
N GLY A 28 -5.54 10.57 2.98
CA GLY A 28 -4.29 10.05 3.50
C GLY A 28 -4.45 8.86 4.45
N ARG A 29 -5.64 8.25 4.53
CA ARG A 29 -5.86 7.05 5.35
C ARG A 29 -5.41 5.81 4.59
N ILE A 30 -4.86 4.84 5.33
CA ILE A 30 -4.47 3.56 4.76
C ILE A 30 -5.73 2.72 4.50
N MET A 31 -5.99 2.41 3.23
CA MET A 31 -7.07 1.51 2.82
C MET A 31 -6.61 0.05 2.78
N LEU A 32 -5.35 -0.18 2.37
CA LEU A 32 -4.78 -1.52 2.25
C LEU A 32 -3.27 -1.49 2.49
N GLU A 33 -2.80 -2.10 3.58
CA GLU A 33 -1.39 -2.09 4.00
C GLU A 33 -0.47 -2.99 3.17
N ASN A 34 -1.02 -4.02 2.52
CA ASN A 34 -0.28 -4.98 1.70
C ASN A 34 -0.96 -5.06 0.32
N ALA A 35 -0.96 -3.94 -0.40
CA ALA A 35 -1.56 -3.86 -1.72
C ALA A 35 -0.82 -4.76 -2.72
N PRO A 36 -1.53 -5.28 -3.74
CA PRO A 36 -0.87 -5.94 -4.86
C PRO A 36 0.10 -4.98 -5.55
N GLY A 37 1.15 -5.52 -6.16
CA GLY A 37 2.12 -4.71 -6.88
C GLY A 37 1.52 -4.06 -8.13
N PRO A 38 2.15 -3.00 -8.67
CA PRO A 38 1.67 -2.31 -9.87
C PRO A 38 1.47 -3.23 -11.09
N SER A 39 2.27 -4.29 -11.20
CA SER A 39 2.18 -5.28 -12.28
C SER A 39 1.19 -6.41 -12.00
N ASP A 40 0.61 -6.49 -10.81
CA ASP A 40 -0.33 -7.54 -10.43
C ASP A 40 -1.75 -7.16 -10.90
N PRO A 41 -2.41 -7.97 -11.75
CA PRO A 41 -3.77 -7.69 -12.23
C PRO A 41 -4.80 -7.59 -11.10
N ASN A 42 -4.53 -8.17 -9.93
CA ASN A 42 -5.38 -8.04 -8.76
C ASN A 42 -5.49 -6.60 -8.26
N LEU A 43 -4.47 -5.75 -8.51
CA LEU A 43 -4.54 -4.34 -8.15
C LEU A 43 -5.70 -3.65 -8.87
N THR A 44 -5.87 -3.93 -10.17
CA THR A 44 -6.97 -3.38 -10.98
C THR A 44 -8.33 -3.78 -10.41
N LEU A 45 -8.49 -5.05 -10.00
CA LEU A 45 -9.74 -5.52 -9.38
C LEU A 45 -10.04 -4.80 -8.05
N VAL A 46 -9.01 -4.54 -7.25
CA VAL A 46 -9.15 -3.77 -6.00
C VAL A 46 -9.57 -2.33 -6.30
N LEU A 47 -8.88 -1.65 -7.21
CA LEU A 47 -9.18 -0.27 -7.58
C LEU A 47 -10.58 -0.13 -8.19
N ASP A 48 -10.97 -1.04 -9.07
CA ASP A 48 -12.30 -1.07 -9.66
C ASP A 48 -13.40 -1.16 -8.60
N ARG A 49 -13.23 -2.02 -7.58
CA ARG A 49 -14.19 -2.13 -6.48
C ARG A 49 -14.30 -0.85 -5.67
N LEU A 50 -13.17 -0.20 -5.39
CA LEU A 50 -13.12 1.02 -4.58
C LEU A 50 -13.67 2.25 -5.32
N LEU A 51 -13.45 2.33 -6.64
CA LEU A 51 -13.84 3.49 -7.45
C LEU A 51 -15.27 3.37 -8.02
N LYS A 52 -15.76 2.15 -8.31
CA LYS A 52 -17.13 1.95 -8.86
C LYS A 52 -18.24 2.22 -7.84
N GLY A 53 -17.94 2.27 -6.55
CA GLY A 53 -18.88 2.61 -5.48
C GLY A 53 -19.14 4.11 -5.29
N LYS A 54 -18.43 4.99 -6.01
CA LYS A 54 -18.67 6.44 -6.01
C LYS A 54 -19.55 6.82 -7.21
N LYS A 55 -20.85 6.62 -7.08
CA LYS A 55 -21.87 7.27 -7.93
C LYS A 55 -22.75 8.15 -7.06
#